data_AF-A0A825BCC4-F1
#
_entry.id   AF-A0A825BCC4-F1
#
_cell.length_a   1.000
_cell.length_b   1.000
_cell.length_c   1.000
_cell.angle_alpha   90.00
_cell.angle_beta   90.00
_cell.angle_gamma   90.00
#
_symmetry.space_group_name_H-M   'P 1'
#
loop_
_entity.id
_entity.type
_entity.pdbx_description
1 polymer ?
#
loop_
_entity_poly.entity_id
_entity_poly.type
_entity_poly.pdbx_seq_one_letter_code
_entity_poly.pdbx_strand_id
1 'polypeptide(L)'
;MDFDILAQNIRFLLKKHKWSEDELVKRSGVGKSTIQLYKSKKSKNPTVDKLTKIANAFKVSSDDLKNKNLSISMSISQKENISQNVHKFPKMSISKSNLSSNKPLNAPNLK
;
A
#
# COMPACT_ATOMS: atom_id res chain seq x y z
N MET A 1 -14.25 9.93 1.43
CA MET A 1 -13.35 9.18 0.52
C MET A 1 -12.18 8.70 1.35
N ASP A 2 -11.96 7.39 1.42
CA ASP A 2 -10.89 6.82 2.23
C ASP A 2 -9.61 6.73 1.41
N PHE A 3 -8.76 7.75 1.52
CA PHE A 3 -7.47 7.82 0.81
C PHE A 3 -6.54 6.66 1.12
N ASP A 4 -6.77 6.00 2.27
CA ASP A 4 -6.10 4.78 2.68
C ASP A 4 -6.34 3.61 1.74
N ILE A 5 -7.56 3.46 1.23
CA ILE A 5 -7.96 2.35 0.34
C ILE A 5 -7.28 2.50 -1.02
N LEU A 6 -7.30 3.72 -1.60
CA LEU A 6 -6.64 4.01 -2.87
C LEU A 6 -5.14 3.71 -2.83
N ALA A 7 -4.44 4.18 -1.78
CA ALA A 7 -3.01 3.96 -1.62
C ALA A 7 -2.67 2.46 -1.47
N GLN A 8 -3.49 1.72 -0.73
CA GLN A 8 -3.32 0.27 -0.56
C GLN A 8 -3.54 -0.48 -1.88
N ASN A 9 -4.59 -0.14 -2.62
CA ASN A 9 -4.92 -0.76 -3.90
C ASN A 9 -3.81 -0.55 -4.94
N ILE A 10 -3.29 0.66 -5.07
CA ILE A 10 -2.17 0.94 -5.99
C ILE A 10 -0.94 0.08 -5.63
N ARG A 11 -0.59 -0.02 -4.34
CA ARG A 11 0.53 -0.85 -3.89
C ARG A 11 0.30 -2.33 -4.17
N PHE A 12 -0.91 -2.82 -3.96
CA PHE A 12 -1.31 -4.20 -4.22
C PHE A 12 -1.22 -4.52 -5.72
N LEU A 13 -1.77 -3.67 -6.58
CA LEU A 13 -1.76 -3.85 -8.03
C LEU A 13 -0.34 -3.82 -8.60
N LEU A 14 0.53 -2.90 -8.14
CA LEU A 14 1.95 -2.88 -8.53
C LEU A 14 2.65 -4.21 -8.21
N LYS A 15 2.43 -4.77 -7.01
CA LYS A 15 3.00 -6.06 -6.61
C LYS A 15 2.44 -7.21 -7.46
N LYS A 16 1.12 -7.23 -7.68
CA LYS A 16 0.43 -8.26 -8.48
C LYS A 16 0.95 -8.31 -9.92
N HIS A 17 1.16 -7.14 -10.53
CA HIS A 17 1.64 -7.02 -11.90
C HIS A 17 3.17 -7.01 -12.03
N LYS A 18 3.92 -7.06 -10.90
CA LYS A 18 5.38 -6.88 -10.85
C LYS A 18 5.83 -5.58 -11.54
N TRP A 19 5.06 -4.51 -11.39
CA TRP A 19 5.37 -3.20 -11.97
C TRP A 19 6.08 -2.30 -10.96
N SER A 20 7.02 -1.50 -11.44
CA SER A 20 7.57 -0.37 -10.70
C SER A 20 6.63 0.84 -10.78
N GLU A 21 6.87 1.86 -9.95
CA GLU A 21 6.16 3.14 -10.09
C GLU A 21 6.34 3.74 -11.49
N ASP A 22 7.55 3.68 -12.02
CA ASP A 22 7.89 4.23 -13.34
C ASP A 22 7.16 3.49 -14.47
N GLU A 23 6.99 2.17 -14.34
CA GLU A 23 6.18 1.40 -15.28
C GLU A 23 4.69 1.80 -15.22
N LEU A 24 4.17 2.09 -14.03
CA LEU A 24 2.81 2.62 -13.90
C LEU A 24 2.69 4.02 -14.50
N VAL A 25 3.70 4.89 -14.34
CA VAL A 25 3.72 6.21 -15.00
C VAL A 25 3.61 6.04 -16.52
N LYS A 26 4.45 5.18 -17.11
CA LYS A 26 4.44 4.92 -18.55
C LYS A 26 3.10 4.38 -19.05
N ARG A 27 2.48 3.48 -18.29
CA ARG A 27 1.21 2.82 -18.67
C ARG A 27 -0.03 3.68 -18.45
N SER A 28 -0.05 4.47 -17.39
CA SER A 28 -1.20 5.34 -17.05
C SER A 28 -1.10 6.74 -17.65
N GLY A 29 0.09 7.18 -18.05
CA GLY A 29 0.35 8.57 -18.45
C GLY A 29 0.21 9.56 -17.29
N VAL A 30 0.10 9.09 -16.05
CA VAL A 30 0.01 9.94 -14.86
C VAL A 30 1.41 10.16 -14.30
N GLY A 31 1.77 11.44 -14.09
CA GLY A 31 3.09 11.81 -13.60
C GLY A 31 3.47 11.17 -12.26
N LYS A 32 4.75 10.84 -12.11
CA LYS A 32 5.33 10.17 -10.93
C LYS A 32 4.98 10.87 -9.61
N SER A 33 5.05 12.21 -9.58
CA SER A 33 4.69 13.03 -8.42
C SER A 33 3.25 12.81 -7.97
N THR A 34 2.33 12.67 -8.93
CA THR A 34 0.91 12.41 -8.64
C THR A 34 0.73 11.01 -8.05
N ILE A 35 1.38 9.99 -8.63
CA ILE A 35 1.31 8.61 -8.13
C ILE A 35 1.86 8.54 -6.70
N GLN A 36 3.00 9.18 -6.43
CA GLN A 36 3.57 9.25 -5.09
C GLN A 36 2.65 9.97 -4.11
N LEU A 37 2.04 11.10 -4.52
CA LEU A 37 1.10 11.83 -3.69
C LEU A 37 -0.10 10.95 -3.26
N TYR A 38 -0.61 10.12 -4.17
CA TYR A 38 -1.67 9.15 -3.87
C TYR A 38 -1.17 8.06 -2.92
N LYS A 39 0.03 7.50 -3.14
CA LYS A 39 0.63 6.49 -2.25
C LYS A 39 0.96 7.00 -0.84
N SER A 40 1.24 8.30 -0.72
CA SER A 40 1.57 8.97 0.54
C SER A 40 0.33 9.43 1.31
N LYS A 41 -0.89 9.21 0.79
CA LYS A 41 -2.16 9.62 1.42
C LYS A 41 -2.26 11.14 1.64
N LYS A 42 -1.41 11.93 0.96
CA LYS A 42 -1.34 13.39 1.10
C LYS A 42 -2.29 14.12 0.16
N SER A 43 -2.77 13.45 -0.89
CA SER A 43 -3.78 14.05 -1.78
C SER A 43 -5.17 13.93 -1.16
N LYS A 44 -5.80 15.07 -0.88
CA LYS A 44 -7.19 15.13 -0.42
C LYS A 44 -8.22 15.04 -1.54
N ASN A 45 -7.83 15.12 -2.82
CA ASN A 45 -8.80 15.10 -3.92
C ASN A 45 -8.19 14.61 -5.25
N PRO A 46 -8.08 13.28 -5.45
CA PRO A 46 -7.69 12.75 -6.75
C PRO A 46 -8.77 13.05 -7.80
N THR A 47 -8.39 13.71 -8.90
CA THR A 47 -9.30 13.97 -10.02
C THR A 47 -9.75 12.65 -10.65
N VAL A 48 -11.04 12.56 -11.00
CA VAL A 48 -11.63 11.37 -11.63
C VAL A 48 -10.88 10.96 -12.91
N ASP A 49 -10.42 11.93 -13.71
CA ASP A 49 -9.58 11.67 -14.91
C ASP A 49 -8.31 10.87 -14.58
N LYS A 50 -7.55 11.31 -13.57
CA LYS A 50 -6.30 10.65 -13.16
C LYS A 50 -6.55 9.27 -12.56
N LEU A 51 -7.61 9.12 -11.78
CA LEU A 51 -8.05 7.81 -11.27
C LEU A 51 -8.41 6.86 -12.40
N THR A 52 -9.15 7.35 -13.39
CA THR A 52 -9.56 6.56 -14.55
C THR A 52 -8.36 6.10 -15.36
N LYS A 53 -7.37 6.97 -15.58
CA LYS A 53 -6.11 6.61 -16.23
C LYS A 53 -5.34 5.50 -15.51
N ILE A 54 -5.24 5.58 -14.19
CA ILE A 54 -4.59 4.54 -13.37
C ILE A 54 -5.41 3.24 -13.43
N ALA A 55 -6.74 3.34 -13.32
CA ALA A 55 -7.63 2.19 -13.38
C ALA A 55 -7.55 1.46 -14.72
N ASN A 56 -7.55 2.21 -15.83
CA ASN A 56 -7.37 1.71 -17.19
C ASN A 56 -6.03 0.99 -17.36
N ALA A 57 -4.94 1.53 -16.80
CA ALA A 57 -3.62 0.89 -16.85
C ALA A 57 -3.63 -0.50 -16.20
N PHE A 58 -4.39 -0.67 -15.10
CA PHE A 58 -4.55 -1.95 -14.41
C PHE A 58 -5.72 -2.80 -14.92
N LYS A 59 -6.50 -2.30 -15.88
CA LYS A 59 -7.76 -2.91 -16.36
C LYS A 59 -8.75 -3.20 -15.22
N VAL A 60 -8.88 -2.27 -14.27
CA VAL A 60 -9.84 -2.33 -13.17
C VAL A 60 -10.82 -1.17 -13.25
N SER A 61 -11.95 -1.27 -12.55
CA SER A 61 -12.88 -0.14 -12.42
C SER A 61 -12.27 0.97 -11.56
N SER A 62 -12.47 2.23 -11.95
CA SER A 62 -12.06 3.39 -11.15
C SER A 62 -12.83 3.48 -9.83
N ASP A 63 -14.03 2.89 -9.78
CA ASP A 63 -14.81 2.78 -8.55
C ASP A 63 -14.24 1.74 -7.58
N ASP A 64 -13.89 0.56 -8.09
CA ASP A 64 -13.22 -0.47 -7.29
C ASP A 64 -11.87 0.01 -6.75
N LEU A 65 -11.12 0.77 -7.56
CA LEU A 65 -9.82 1.31 -7.18
C LEU A 65 -9.90 2.26 -5.97
N LYS A 66 -11.01 2.98 -5.78
CA LYS A 66 -11.18 4.00 -4.73
C LYS A 66 -12.04 3.54 -3.55
N ASN A 67 -13.04 2.68 -3.79
CA ASN A 67 -14.05 2.32 -2.79
C ASN A 67 -13.88 0.89 -2.23
N LYS A 68 -13.19 0.00 -2.95
CA LYS A 68 -13.10 -1.42 -2.58
C LYS A 68 -11.68 -1.79 -2.21
N ASN A 69 -11.49 -2.53 -1.11
CA ASN A 69 -10.19 -3.10 -0.82
C ASN A 69 -9.92 -4.29 -1.77
N LEU A 70 -9.16 -4.03 -2.84
CA LEU A 70 -8.85 -5.02 -3.87
C LEU A 70 -8.01 -6.18 -3.31
N SER A 71 -7.17 -5.91 -2.31
CA SER A 71 -6.36 -6.95 -1.66
C SER A 71 -7.23 -7.98 -0.94
N ILE A 72 -8.30 -7.54 -0.27
CA ILE A 72 -9.21 -8.43 0.45
C ILE A 72 -10.12 -9.16 -0.53
N SER A 73 -10.76 -8.44 -1.45
CA SER A 73 -11.71 -9.05 -2.39
C SER A 73 -11.07 -10.15 -3.24
N MET A 74 -9.85 -9.94 -3.72
CA MET A 74 -9.14 -10.93 -4.55
C MET A 74 -8.63 -12.14 -3.74
N SER A 75 -8.42 -11.96 -2.43
CA SER A 75 -8.06 -13.06 -1.52
C SER A 75 -9.29 -13.92 -1.19
N ILE A 76 -10.48 -13.33 -1.14
CA ILE A 76 -11.74 -14.04 -0.87
C ILE A 76 -12.19 -14.84 -2.11
N SER A 77 -12.06 -14.29 -3.32
CA SER A 77 -12.44 -15.01 -4.56
C SER A 77 -11.60 -16.25 -4.87
N GLN A 78 -10.43 -16.43 -4.24
CA GLN A 78 -9.64 -17.67 -4.32
C GLN A 78 -9.87 -18.61 -3.13
N LYS A 79 -10.79 -18.26 -2.22
CA LYS A 79 -11.05 -18.93 -0.95
C LYS A 79 -12.54 -19.28 -0.81
N GLU A 80 -13.18 -19.74 -1.87
CA GLU A 80 -14.51 -20.40 -1.80
C GLU A 80 -14.41 -21.81 -1.17
N ASN A 81 -13.57 -21.98 -0.12
CA ASN A 81 -13.61 -23.15 0.76
C ASN A 81 -12.98 -22.93 2.14
N ILE A 82 -13.09 -21.76 2.77
CA ILE A 82 -12.87 -21.72 4.23
C ILE A 82 -13.87 -20.76 4.86
N SER A 83 -14.90 -21.41 5.39
CA SER A 83 -15.95 -20.95 6.29
C SER A 83 -15.53 -19.79 7.21
N GLN A 84 -16.38 -18.78 7.19
CA GLN A 84 -16.75 -17.87 8.29
C GLN A 84 -15.87 -17.92 9.54
N ASN A 85 -14.82 -17.12 9.57
CA ASN A 85 -14.44 -16.36 10.77
C ASN A 85 -13.34 -15.33 10.39
N VAL A 86 -13.14 -14.39 11.29
CA VAL A 86 -11.96 -13.57 11.51
C VAL A 86 -11.97 -12.20 10.82
N HIS A 87 -12.43 -11.21 11.59
CA HIS A 87 -11.74 -9.93 11.79
C HIS A 87 -10.22 -10.15 11.88
N LYS A 88 -9.54 -10.31 10.74
CA LYS A 88 -8.09 -10.51 10.69
C LYS A 88 -7.47 -9.36 9.94
N PHE A 89 -7.30 -8.26 10.66
CA PHE A 89 -6.17 -7.38 10.42
C PHE A 89 -4.91 -8.25 10.43
N PRO A 90 -4.14 -8.36 9.34
CA PRO A 90 -2.77 -8.79 9.47
C PRO A 90 -2.08 -7.68 10.25
N LYS A 91 -1.66 -7.98 11.48
CA LYS A 91 -0.70 -7.13 12.20
C LYS A 91 0.55 -7.05 11.32
N MET A 92 0.65 -5.98 10.55
CA MET A 92 1.86 -5.63 9.82
C MET A 92 2.96 -5.49 10.87
N SER A 93 4.01 -6.29 10.72
CA SER A 93 5.16 -6.34 11.60
C SER A 93 5.67 -4.93 11.89
N ILE A 94 5.47 -4.48 13.13
CA ILE A 94 6.31 -3.43 13.70
C ILE A 94 7.66 -4.10 13.86
N SER A 95 8.56 -3.92 12.90
CA SER A 95 9.98 -4.10 13.17
C SER A 95 10.29 -3.16 14.33
N LYS A 96 10.38 -3.72 15.54
CA LYS A 96 10.99 -3.02 16.68
C LYS A 96 12.38 -2.65 16.21
N SER A 97 12.59 -1.37 15.89
CA SER A 97 13.92 -0.79 15.86
C SER A 97 14.56 -1.15 17.20
N ASN A 98 15.56 -2.02 17.18
CA ASN A 98 16.36 -2.34 18.35
C ASN A 98 17.01 -1.03 18.81
N LEU A 99 16.42 -0.41 19.84
CA LEU A 99 17.03 0.63 20.64
C LEU A 99 18.13 -0.07 21.46
N SER A 100 19.29 -0.25 20.83
CA SER A 100 20.47 -0.79 21.49
C SER A 100 21.18 0.34 22.24
N SER A 101 20.69 0.64 23.44
CA SER A 101 21.45 1.38 24.45
C SER A 101 22.59 0.50 24.96
N ASN A 102 23.67 0.38 24.19
CA ASN A 102 24.92 -0.19 24.70
C ASN A 102 25.86 0.94 25.07
N LYS A 103 25.63 1.57 26.24
CA LYS A 103 26.71 2.17 27.01
C LYS A 103 27.14 1.13 28.05
N PRO A 104 28.25 0.41 27.85
CA PRO A 104 28.74 -0.53 28.85
C PRO A 104 29.21 0.25 30.09
N LEU A 105 28.74 -0.21 31.25
CA LEU A 105 29.22 0.18 32.56
C LEU A 105 30.60 -0.47 32.76
N ASN A 106 31.69 0.30 32.67
CA ASN A 106 33.01 -0.12 33.12
C ASN A 106 33.63 0.96 34.02
N ALA A 107 33.44 0.82 35.33
CA ALA A 107 34.44 1.28 36.29
C ALA A 107 35.57 0.24 36.31
N PRO A 108 36.84 0.66 36.43
CA PRO A 108 37.47 0.65 37.75
C PRO A 108 38.45 1.80 38.03
N ASN A 109 38.60 2.10 39.33
CA ASN A 109 39.66 2.91 39.95
C ASN A 109 41.08 2.49 39.51
N LEU A 110 42.00 3.47 39.39
CA LEU A 110 43.47 3.41 39.65
C LEU A 110 44.00 4.82 39.27
N LYS A 111 44.77 5.57 40.06
CA LYS A 111 45.72 5.31 41.16
C LYS A 111 45.63 6.43 42.20
#